data_AF-A0A522A1N1-F1
#
_entry.id   AF-A0A522A1N1-F1
#
_cell.length_a   1.000
_cell.length_b   1.000
_cell.length_c   1.000
_cell.angle_alpha   90.00
_cell.angle_beta   90.00
_cell.angle_gamma   90.00
#
_symmetry.space_group_name_H-M   'P 1'
#
loop_
_entity.id
_entity.type
_entity.pdbx_description
1 polymer ?
#
loop_
_entity_poly.entity_id
_entity_poly.type
_entity_poly.pdbx_seq_one_letter_code
_entity_poly.pdbx_strand_id
1 'polypeptide(L)'
;MNKEIRMAQLAAVAVLAVTGVVQAQASTYNWTQASRWQEEDRYTTSAGATVYPEEWYPSTGYDVRPHAQLYSMFPDLVVGDGNNQATSNNLWTALINSPNVIGNATTLTRARDISEDWDINFVDPKVSNKNYWADFYIDKPTTYVDRAVYPLTLTGGPQAGQSLLGNNKLLAMGDDNSLWLDADGTLSYYNYPTGTLEFDSKKTSLTGGAAGWNGASLAGKVGNLIGYEEGQLYFLEGANTVHVYNYDLGYVRTDQFSFNGDLAGHSLADVIDGKVQGYTYIGWDLGPVVIGVSSVPEASTMALWLIGGGLVAARVRGKRQEHKQA
;
A
#
# COMPACT_ATOMS: atom_id res chain seq x y z
N MET A 1 54.18 34.26 -7.31
CA MET A 1 52.85 34.39 -6.68
C MET A 1 51.80 34.32 -7.79
N ASN A 2 50.75 33.50 -7.64
CA ASN A 2 49.62 33.27 -8.58
C ASN A 2 49.72 32.12 -9.62
N LYS A 3 50.10 30.91 -9.18
CA LYS A 3 49.63 29.68 -9.84
C LYS A 3 49.01 28.67 -8.86
N GLU A 4 49.46 28.64 -7.61
CA GLU A 4 48.97 27.67 -6.62
C GLU A 4 47.62 28.04 -5.98
N ILE A 5 47.24 29.32 -5.94
CA ILE A 5 45.94 29.76 -5.39
C ILE A 5 44.77 29.43 -6.34
N ARG A 6 45.02 29.20 -7.63
CA ARG A 6 43.95 28.86 -8.61
C ARG A 6 43.59 27.38 -8.66
N MET A 7 44.43 26.48 -8.14
CA MET A 7 44.14 25.03 -8.12
C MET A 7 43.26 24.64 -6.92
N ALA A 8 43.35 25.35 -5.80
CA ALA A 8 42.50 25.10 -4.63
C ALA A 8 41.03 25.49 -4.84
N GLN A 9 40.76 26.52 -5.65
CA GLN A 9 39.39 26.93 -5.97
C GLN A 9 38.76 26.10 -7.11
N LEU A 10 39.56 25.50 -8.01
CA LEU A 10 39.04 24.57 -9.02
C LEU A 10 38.73 23.18 -8.44
N ALA A 11 39.49 22.73 -7.44
CA ALA A 11 39.21 21.48 -6.75
C ALA A 11 37.93 21.56 -5.88
N ALA A 12 37.62 22.72 -5.30
CA ALA A 12 36.40 22.91 -4.52
C ALA A 12 35.12 22.92 -5.39
N VAL A 13 35.21 23.32 -6.66
CA VAL A 13 34.08 23.28 -7.60
C VAL A 13 33.96 21.91 -8.28
N ALA A 14 35.07 21.16 -8.41
CA ALA A 14 35.05 19.81 -8.96
C ALA A 14 34.63 18.73 -7.95
N VAL A 15 34.77 18.96 -6.64
CA VAL A 15 34.32 18.00 -5.60
C VAL A 15 32.82 18.14 -5.28
N LEU A 16 32.19 19.28 -5.61
CA LEU A 16 30.74 19.46 -5.50
C LEU A 16 29.94 18.91 -6.70
N ALA A 17 30.63 18.41 -7.74
CA ALA A 17 30.00 17.79 -8.91
C ALA A 17 30.05 16.25 -8.90
N VAL A 18 30.63 15.64 -7.85
CA VAL A 18 30.77 14.17 -7.71
C VAL A 18 30.19 13.66 -6.39
N THR A 19 29.45 14.49 -5.64
CA THR A 19 28.33 13.94 -4.88
C THR A 19 27.22 13.72 -5.89
N GLY A 20 27.18 12.52 -6.45
CA GLY A 20 26.07 12.06 -7.25
C GLY A 20 24.80 12.35 -6.48
N VAL A 21 24.12 13.43 -6.90
CA VAL A 21 22.67 13.40 -6.96
C VAL A 21 22.42 12.22 -7.87
N VAL A 22 22.29 11.03 -7.26
CA VAL A 22 21.40 10.03 -7.81
C VAL A 22 20.09 10.80 -7.84
N GLN A 23 19.83 11.46 -8.98
CA GLN A 23 18.47 11.76 -9.33
C GLN A 23 17.86 10.38 -9.28
N ALA A 24 17.12 10.11 -8.20
CA ALA A 24 16.06 9.13 -8.25
C ALA A 24 15.37 9.46 -9.56
N GLN A 25 15.54 8.59 -10.56
CA GLN A 25 14.68 8.65 -11.70
C GLN A 25 13.33 8.38 -11.08
N ALA A 26 12.58 9.45 -10.80
CA ALA A 26 11.17 9.31 -10.51
C ALA A 26 10.62 8.65 -11.76
N SER A 27 10.40 7.35 -11.68
CA SER A 27 9.77 6.57 -12.72
C SER A 27 8.42 7.25 -12.92
N THR A 28 8.22 7.91 -14.05
CA THR A 28 6.91 8.41 -14.43
C THR A 28 6.07 7.21 -14.80
N TYR A 29 5.37 6.65 -13.82
CA TYR A 29 4.37 5.60 -14.00
C TYR A 29 3.17 6.17 -14.77
N ASN A 30 2.55 5.38 -15.66
CA ASN A 30 1.35 5.82 -16.38
C ASN A 30 0.07 5.63 -15.53
N TRP A 31 0.14 4.84 -14.45
CA TRP A 31 -0.94 4.36 -13.58
C TRP A 31 -0.55 4.43 -12.10
N THR A 32 -1.35 3.82 -11.24
CA THR A 32 -1.12 3.68 -9.79
C THR A 32 -0.17 2.51 -9.53
N GLN A 33 0.73 2.69 -8.56
CA GLN A 33 1.71 1.70 -8.14
C GLN A 33 1.18 0.89 -6.95
N ALA A 34 1.41 -0.42 -6.96
CA ALA A 34 1.41 -1.25 -5.77
C ALA A 34 2.83 -1.81 -5.58
N SER A 35 3.34 -1.80 -4.36
CA SER A 35 4.71 -2.24 -4.06
C SER A 35 4.73 -3.00 -2.75
N ARG A 36 5.48 -4.09 -2.73
CA ARG A 36 5.79 -4.89 -1.55
C ARG A 36 7.25 -4.67 -1.14
N TRP A 37 7.56 -4.66 0.15
CA TRP A 37 8.93 -4.69 0.67
C TRP A 37 9.23 -6.07 1.24
N GLN A 38 10.02 -6.88 0.54
CA GLN A 38 10.18 -8.32 0.75
C GLN A 38 10.86 -8.67 2.07
N GLU A 39 10.18 -9.45 2.89
CA GLU A 39 10.66 -10.02 4.15
C GLU A 39 11.66 -11.15 3.91
N GLU A 40 11.43 -11.95 2.89
CA GLU A 40 12.20 -13.13 2.52
C GLU A 40 13.65 -12.79 2.18
N ASP A 41 13.86 -11.61 1.62
CA ASP A 41 15.17 -11.09 1.22
C ASP A 41 15.72 -10.03 2.20
N ARG A 42 15.17 -9.97 3.42
CA ARG A 42 15.60 -8.99 4.42
C ARG A 42 17.06 -9.17 4.82
N TYR A 43 17.73 -8.06 5.09
CA TYR A 43 19.12 -8.04 5.56
C TYR A 43 19.34 -7.01 6.66
N THR A 44 20.32 -7.26 7.52
CA THR A 44 20.68 -6.33 8.58
C THR A 44 21.85 -5.45 8.15
N THR A 45 21.68 -4.13 8.26
CA THR A 45 22.74 -3.16 8.03
C THR A 45 23.79 -3.20 9.14
N SER A 46 24.97 -2.63 8.91
CA SER A 46 25.99 -2.47 9.96
C SER A 46 25.53 -1.60 11.14
N ALA A 47 24.49 -0.78 10.94
CA ALA A 47 23.87 0.03 11.99
C ALA A 47 22.78 -0.73 12.78
N GLY A 48 22.49 -1.99 12.43
CA GLY A 48 21.52 -2.83 13.13
C GLY A 48 20.07 -2.71 12.65
N ALA A 49 19.80 -1.89 11.62
CA ALA A 49 18.48 -1.84 11.00
C ALA A 49 18.24 -3.05 10.09
N THR A 50 17.04 -3.64 10.16
CA THR A 50 16.56 -4.67 9.24
C THR A 50 15.91 -3.98 8.04
N VAL A 51 16.51 -4.17 6.87
CA VAL A 51 15.99 -3.64 5.60
C VAL A 51 15.26 -4.74 4.87
N TYR A 52 14.03 -4.46 4.45
CA TYR A 52 13.24 -5.30 3.58
C TYR A 52 13.40 -4.70 2.18
N PRO A 53 13.96 -5.40 1.18
CA PRO A 53 14.11 -4.80 -0.14
C PRO A 53 12.76 -4.68 -0.87
N GLU A 54 12.47 -3.48 -1.36
CA GLU A 54 11.38 -3.22 -2.30
C GLU A 54 11.40 -4.24 -3.46
N GLU A 55 10.26 -4.86 -3.75
CA GLU A 55 10.08 -5.82 -4.83
C GLU A 55 9.88 -5.12 -6.17
N TRP A 56 10.61 -5.59 -7.18
CA TRP A 56 10.53 -5.16 -8.57
C TRP A 56 10.09 -6.33 -9.48
N TYR A 57 8.85 -6.80 -9.34
CA TYR A 57 8.32 -7.94 -10.12
C TYR A 57 7.13 -7.53 -11.02
N PRO A 58 6.95 -8.11 -12.23
CA PRO A 58 7.92 -8.79 -13.10
C PRO A 58 8.37 -7.86 -14.22
N SER A 59 9.46 -7.10 -14.07
CA SER A 59 10.07 -6.27 -15.15
C SER A 59 9.20 -5.19 -15.84
N THR A 60 7.89 -5.12 -15.56
CA THR A 60 6.93 -4.17 -16.17
C THR A 60 6.71 -2.92 -15.32
N GLY A 61 7.29 -2.85 -14.13
CA GLY A 61 7.33 -1.65 -13.29
C GLY A 61 5.95 -1.06 -13.00
N TYR A 62 5.35 -1.45 -11.89
CA TYR A 62 4.45 -0.58 -11.10
C TYR A 62 3.25 0.08 -11.80
N ASP A 63 2.83 -0.41 -12.97
CA ASP A 63 1.82 0.22 -13.81
C ASP A 63 0.54 -0.65 -13.87
N VAL A 64 -0.15 -0.82 -12.73
CA VAL A 64 -1.34 -1.68 -12.65
C VAL A 64 -2.61 -0.87 -12.43
N ARG A 65 -3.58 -1.07 -13.32
CA ARG A 65 -4.94 -0.58 -13.10
C ARG A 65 -5.67 -1.58 -12.21
N PRO A 66 -6.54 -1.10 -11.30
CA PRO A 66 -7.28 -2.00 -10.43
C PRO A 66 -8.29 -2.84 -11.23
N HIS A 67 -8.81 -3.87 -10.58
CA HIS A 67 -9.72 -4.86 -11.17
C HIS A 67 -10.85 -4.24 -11.99
N ALA A 68 -11.16 -4.83 -13.15
CA ALA A 68 -12.10 -4.27 -14.12
C ALA A 68 -13.53 -4.08 -13.54
N GLN A 69 -13.93 -4.92 -12.59
CA GLN A 69 -15.22 -4.80 -11.91
C GLN A 69 -15.42 -3.45 -11.23
N LEU A 70 -14.35 -2.81 -10.75
CA LEU A 70 -14.44 -1.53 -10.03
C LEU A 70 -15.02 -0.41 -10.90
N TYR A 71 -14.89 -0.49 -12.23
CA TYR A 71 -15.50 0.46 -13.16
C TYR A 71 -17.03 0.43 -13.08
N SER A 72 -17.61 -0.75 -12.83
CA SER A 72 -19.06 -0.91 -12.68
C SER A 72 -19.55 -0.69 -11.24
N MET A 73 -18.67 -0.95 -10.28
CA MET A 73 -18.93 -0.72 -8.86
C MET A 73 -18.89 0.78 -8.52
N PHE A 74 -17.94 1.53 -9.12
CA PHE A 74 -17.71 2.96 -8.92
C PHE A 74 -17.67 3.74 -10.26
N PRO A 75 -18.77 3.77 -11.03
CA PRO A 75 -18.77 4.37 -12.38
C PRO A 75 -18.46 5.87 -12.36
N ASP A 76 -18.85 6.60 -11.32
CA ASP A 76 -18.65 8.04 -11.19
C ASP A 76 -17.17 8.43 -10.98
N LEU A 77 -16.30 7.45 -10.70
CA LEU A 77 -14.86 7.64 -10.51
C LEU A 77 -14.05 7.43 -11.79
N VAL A 78 -14.70 6.98 -12.87
CA VAL A 78 -14.10 6.75 -14.18
C VAL A 78 -14.03 8.07 -14.94
N VAL A 79 -12.82 8.52 -15.26
CA VAL A 79 -12.58 9.77 -15.97
C VAL A 79 -12.43 9.50 -17.46
N GLY A 80 -13.19 10.19 -18.32
CA GLY A 80 -13.06 10.08 -19.78
C GLY A 80 -13.31 8.65 -20.28
N ASP A 81 -12.33 8.06 -20.96
CA ASP A 81 -12.38 6.67 -21.45
C ASP A 81 -12.03 5.62 -20.37
N GLY A 82 -11.70 6.07 -19.16
CA GLY A 82 -11.29 5.23 -18.05
C GLY A 82 -9.86 4.68 -18.15
N ASN A 83 -9.17 4.91 -19.26
CA ASN A 83 -7.80 4.49 -19.47
C ASN A 83 -6.86 5.68 -19.20
N ASN A 84 -6.89 6.19 -17.97
CA ASN A 84 -5.92 7.18 -17.46
C ASN A 84 -5.60 7.00 -15.95
N GLN A 85 -4.48 7.55 -15.51
CA GLN A 85 -4.01 7.48 -14.12
C GLN A 85 -5.05 7.97 -13.10
N ALA A 86 -5.80 9.03 -13.44
CA ALA A 86 -6.82 9.59 -12.57
C ALA A 86 -7.90 8.54 -12.23
N THR A 87 -8.34 7.77 -13.23
CA THR A 87 -9.27 6.65 -13.01
C THR A 87 -8.66 5.60 -12.08
N SER A 88 -7.42 5.18 -12.33
CA SER A 88 -6.75 4.19 -11.46
C SER A 88 -6.63 4.68 -10.02
N ASN A 89 -6.15 5.90 -9.81
CA ASN A 89 -6.00 6.49 -8.47
C ASN A 89 -7.35 6.57 -7.74
N ASN A 90 -8.42 7.00 -8.43
CA ASN A 90 -9.75 7.09 -7.84
C ASN A 90 -10.28 5.70 -7.45
N LEU A 91 -10.13 4.70 -8.33
CA LEU A 91 -10.65 3.36 -8.09
C LEU A 91 -9.88 2.62 -6.99
N TRP A 92 -8.55 2.75 -6.92
CA TRP A 92 -7.75 2.22 -5.80
C TRP A 92 -8.14 2.88 -4.48
N THR A 93 -8.27 4.21 -4.47
CA THR A 93 -8.73 4.96 -3.29
C THR A 93 -10.11 4.49 -2.83
N ALA A 94 -11.04 4.27 -3.77
CA ALA A 94 -12.38 3.79 -3.46
C ALA A 94 -12.38 2.35 -2.93
N LEU A 95 -11.55 1.46 -3.51
CA LEU A 95 -11.40 0.09 -3.07
C LEU A 95 -10.92 0.04 -1.61
N ILE A 96 -9.78 0.68 -1.31
CA ILE A 96 -9.15 0.64 0.02
C ILE A 96 -10.05 1.27 1.10
N ASN A 97 -11.00 2.12 0.74
CA ASN A 97 -11.98 2.70 1.67
C ASN A 97 -13.35 2.01 1.66
N SER A 98 -13.54 0.98 0.82
CA SER A 98 -14.83 0.32 0.66
C SER A 98 -15.11 -0.68 1.80
N PRO A 99 -16.29 -0.66 2.42
CA PRO A 99 -16.70 -1.65 3.40
C PRO A 99 -16.94 -3.04 2.80
N ASN A 100 -16.90 -3.15 1.47
CA ASN A 100 -17.06 -4.41 0.74
C ASN A 100 -15.71 -5.09 0.45
N VAL A 101 -14.60 -4.55 0.96
CA VAL A 101 -13.30 -5.23 1.00
C VAL A 101 -13.20 -6.02 2.29
N ILE A 102 -12.77 -7.27 2.19
CA ILE A 102 -12.59 -8.15 3.34
C ILE A 102 -11.36 -7.67 4.14
N GLY A 103 -11.41 -7.73 5.47
CA GLY A 103 -10.35 -7.19 6.34
C GLY A 103 -10.39 -5.67 6.56
N ASN A 104 -11.21 -4.93 5.79
CA ASN A 104 -11.16 -3.46 5.78
C ASN A 104 -12.02 -2.77 6.87
N ALA A 105 -12.66 -3.54 7.75
CA ALA A 105 -13.65 -3.01 8.68
C ALA A 105 -13.11 -2.75 10.08
N THR A 106 -11.96 -3.33 10.44
CA THR A 106 -11.47 -3.24 11.81
C THR A 106 -10.91 -1.86 12.15
N THR A 107 -11.11 -1.51 13.41
CA THR A 107 -10.58 -0.34 14.12
C THR A 107 -9.81 -0.76 15.37
N LEU A 108 -9.64 -2.06 15.58
CA LEU A 108 -8.97 -2.63 16.76
C LEU A 108 -7.45 -2.68 16.59
N THR A 109 -6.98 -2.69 15.35
CA THR A 109 -5.58 -2.80 14.96
C THR A 109 -5.00 -1.42 14.64
N ARG A 110 -3.67 -1.33 14.49
CA ARG A 110 -3.02 -0.09 14.08
C ARG A 110 -3.25 0.20 12.59
N ALA A 111 -3.17 -0.85 11.78
CA ALA A 111 -3.38 -0.80 10.34
C ALA A 111 -4.45 -1.80 9.95
N ARG A 112 -5.16 -1.48 8.86
CA ARG A 112 -5.99 -2.48 8.19
C ARG A 112 -5.08 -3.33 7.33
N ASP A 113 -5.35 -4.62 7.33
CA ASP A 113 -4.66 -5.59 6.51
C ASP A 113 -5.68 -6.26 5.60
N ILE A 114 -5.68 -5.82 4.34
CA ILE A 114 -6.60 -6.27 3.28
C ILE A 114 -5.86 -7.05 2.20
N SER A 115 -4.53 -7.20 2.31
CA SER A 115 -3.73 -8.00 1.40
C SER A 115 -3.75 -9.47 1.82
N GLU A 116 -3.73 -10.36 0.85
CA GLU A 116 -3.66 -11.80 1.05
C GLU A 116 -3.02 -12.42 -0.19
N ASP A 117 -1.91 -13.16 -0.07
CA ASP A 117 -1.23 -13.87 -1.17
C ASP A 117 -1.26 -13.13 -2.52
N TRP A 118 -0.70 -11.92 -2.54
CA TRP A 118 -0.63 -11.02 -3.69
C TRP A 118 -1.92 -10.35 -4.14
N ASP A 119 -3.03 -10.55 -3.45
CA ASP A 119 -4.35 -10.09 -3.86
C ASP A 119 -5.09 -9.22 -2.84
N ILE A 120 -6.20 -8.62 -3.32
CA ILE A 120 -7.20 -7.97 -2.47
C ILE A 120 -8.58 -8.52 -2.82
N ASN A 121 -9.23 -9.14 -1.84
CA ASN A 121 -10.56 -9.71 -1.96
C ASN A 121 -11.68 -8.69 -1.67
N PHE A 122 -12.65 -8.60 -2.58
CA PHE A 122 -13.78 -7.66 -2.46
C PHE A 122 -15.09 -8.15 -3.08
N VAL A 123 -16.18 -7.48 -2.72
CA VAL A 123 -17.53 -7.80 -3.18
C VAL A 123 -18.17 -6.61 -3.89
N ASP A 124 -18.73 -6.87 -5.06
CA ASP A 124 -19.71 -5.95 -5.64
C ASP A 124 -21.11 -6.29 -5.09
N PRO A 125 -21.73 -5.40 -4.29
CA PRO A 125 -23.05 -5.67 -3.72
C PRO A 125 -24.15 -5.81 -4.78
N LYS A 126 -23.93 -5.35 -6.02
CA LYS A 126 -24.86 -5.54 -7.14
C LYS A 126 -24.75 -6.95 -7.75
N VAL A 127 -23.72 -7.71 -7.41
CA VAL A 127 -23.48 -9.08 -7.91
C VAL A 127 -23.55 -10.06 -6.74
N SER A 128 -24.70 -10.72 -6.62
CA SER A 128 -25.01 -11.57 -5.46
C SER A 128 -24.33 -12.94 -5.45
N ASN A 129 -23.72 -13.37 -6.56
CA ASN A 129 -23.16 -14.71 -6.72
C ASN A 129 -21.64 -14.77 -6.94
N LYS A 130 -20.90 -13.65 -6.82
CA LYS A 130 -19.45 -13.62 -7.09
C LYS A 130 -18.66 -12.79 -6.07
N ASN A 131 -17.55 -13.33 -5.59
CA ASN A 131 -16.48 -12.56 -4.94
C ASN A 131 -15.40 -12.27 -5.99
N TYR A 132 -14.79 -11.10 -5.92
CA TYR A 132 -13.73 -10.67 -6.83
C TYR A 132 -12.43 -10.55 -6.04
N TRP A 133 -11.32 -10.74 -6.73
CA TRP A 133 -9.99 -10.52 -6.18
C TRP A 133 -9.12 -9.84 -7.22
N ALA A 134 -8.09 -9.13 -6.78
CA ALA A 134 -7.21 -8.39 -7.65
C ALA A 134 -5.77 -8.58 -7.20
N ASP A 135 -4.98 -9.27 -8.03
CA ASP A 135 -3.54 -9.29 -7.82
C ASP A 135 -2.98 -7.89 -7.96
N PHE A 136 -2.19 -7.44 -6.98
CA PHE A 136 -1.51 -6.16 -7.06
C PHE A 136 -0.38 -6.11 -8.11
N TYR A 137 -0.11 -7.22 -8.80
CA TYR A 137 0.83 -7.30 -9.93
C TYR A 137 0.20 -7.52 -11.31
N ILE A 138 -1.13 -7.66 -11.41
CA ILE A 138 -1.81 -7.87 -12.69
C ILE A 138 -2.53 -6.59 -13.12
N ASP A 139 -2.30 -6.17 -14.37
CA ASP A 139 -2.98 -5.02 -14.93
C ASP A 139 -4.43 -5.35 -15.32
N LYS A 140 -5.39 -4.71 -14.62
CA LYS A 140 -6.83 -4.76 -14.91
C LYS A 140 -7.40 -6.19 -15.02
N PRO A 141 -7.21 -7.06 -14.00
CA PRO A 141 -7.76 -8.41 -14.01
C PRO A 141 -9.29 -8.41 -14.05
N THR A 142 -9.84 -9.59 -14.40
CA THR A 142 -11.29 -9.87 -14.41
C THR A 142 -11.63 -11.12 -13.59
N THR A 143 -10.74 -11.51 -12.69
CA THR A 143 -10.80 -12.73 -11.89
C THR A 143 -11.92 -12.66 -10.86
N TYR A 144 -12.59 -13.79 -10.64
CA TYR A 144 -13.66 -13.92 -9.67
C TYR A 144 -13.81 -15.37 -9.23
N VAL A 145 -14.51 -15.55 -8.13
CA VAL A 145 -14.92 -16.87 -7.67
C VAL A 145 -16.39 -16.90 -7.28
N ASP A 146 -17.05 -18.04 -7.48
CA ASP A 146 -18.47 -18.18 -7.22
C ASP A 146 -18.76 -18.21 -5.72
N ARG A 147 -19.73 -17.40 -5.27
CA ARG A 147 -20.08 -17.26 -3.83
C ARG A 147 -20.61 -18.54 -3.20
N ALA A 148 -21.08 -19.49 -4.01
CA ALA A 148 -21.52 -20.80 -3.53
C ALA A 148 -20.36 -21.65 -3.00
N VAL A 149 -19.14 -21.42 -3.49
CA VAL A 149 -17.92 -22.08 -3.03
C VAL A 149 -17.13 -21.24 -2.03
N TYR A 150 -17.45 -19.93 -1.90
CA TYR A 150 -16.77 -18.95 -1.04
C TYR A 150 -17.80 -18.12 -0.23
N PRO A 151 -18.39 -18.70 0.83
CA PRO A 151 -19.43 -18.03 1.61
C PRO A 151 -18.86 -16.89 2.47
N LEU A 152 -19.58 -15.77 2.54
CA LEU A 152 -19.19 -14.59 3.33
C LEU A 152 -19.49 -14.69 4.83
N THR A 153 -19.83 -15.88 5.31
CA THR A 153 -20.24 -16.15 6.69
C THR A 153 -19.48 -17.33 7.23
N LEU A 154 -18.92 -17.15 8.42
CA LEU A 154 -18.13 -18.19 9.08
C LEU A 154 -18.98 -19.33 9.61
N THR A 155 -18.40 -20.53 9.60
CA THR A 155 -19.01 -21.77 10.07
C THR A 155 -18.13 -22.44 11.12
N GLY A 156 -18.74 -22.80 12.25
CA GLY A 156 -18.02 -23.42 13.37
C GLY A 156 -17.15 -22.46 14.17
N GLY A 157 -16.63 -22.94 15.30
CA GLY A 157 -15.73 -22.17 16.16
C GLY A 157 -16.35 -20.94 16.87
N PRO A 158 -15.52 -20.12 17.52
CA PRO A 158 -15.96 -18.97 18.33
C PRO A 158 -16.69 -17.86 17.54
N GLN A 159 -16.40 -17.72 16.25
CA GLN A 159 -16.99 -16.70 15.36
C GLN A 159 -18.07 -17.27 14.42
N ALA A 160 -18.63 -18.45 14.71
CA ALA A 160 -19.68 -19.04 13.89
C ALA A 160 -20.84 -18.04 13.63
N GLY A 161 -21.25 -17.92 12.37
CA GLY A 161 -22.33 -17.03 11.93
C GLY A 161 -21.92 -15.56 11.75
N GLN A 162 -20.67 -15.20 12.03
CA GLN A 162 -20.17 -13.85 11.75
C GLN A 162 -19.92 -13.65 10.26
N SER A 163 -20.16 -12.42 9.77
CA SER A 163 -19.87 -12.06 8.38
C SER A 163 -18.41 -11.60 8.21
N LEU A 164 -17.76 -12.01 7.11
CA LEU A 164 -16.43 -11.53 6.70
C LEU A 164 -16.43 -10.03 6.30
N LEU A 165 -17.58 -9.47 5.93
CA LEU A 165 -17.70 -8.07 5.55
C LEU A 165 -18.16 -7.21 6.73
N GLY A 166 -17.57 -6.02 6.86
CA GLY A 166 -18.02 -5.02 7.84
C GLY A 166 -17.81 -5.43 9.31
N ASN A 167 -17.04 -6.48 9.59
CA ASN A 167 -16.89 -6.99 10.95
C ASN A 167 -15.61 -6.47 11.61
N ASN A 168 -15.78 -5.76 12.73
CA ASN A 168 -14.67 -5.16 13.46
C ASN A 168 -13.75 -6.19 14.15
N LYS A 169 -14.20 -7.44 14.30
CA LYS A 169 -13.41 -8.52 14.91
C LYS A 169 -12.48 -9.24 13.94
N LEU A 170 -12.68 -9.08 12.63
CA LEU A 170 -11.75 -9.53 11.61
C LEU A 170 -10.55 -8.58 11.59
N LEU A 171 -9.42 -9.04 12.11
CA LEU A 171 -8.23 -8.22 12.34
C LEU A 171 -7.35 -8.07 11.09
N ALA A 172 -7.22 -9.13 10.30
CA ALA A 172 -6.34 -9.21 9.14
C ALA A 172 -6.74 -10.38 8.21
N MET A 173 -6.19 -10.36 7.00
CA MET A 173 -6.18 -11.46 6.03
C MET A 173 -4.72 -11.91 5.80
N GLY A 174 -4.50 -13.14 5.36
CA GLY A 174 -3.17 -13.68 5.02
C GLY A 174 -3.19 -15.21 4.90
N ASP A 175 -2.35 -15.81 4.06
CA ASP A 175 -2.26 -17.27 3.83
C ASP A 175 -3.63 -17.96 3.70
N ASP A 176 -4.48 -17.49 2.78
CA ASP A 176 -5.83 -18.01 2.54
C ASP A 176 -6.73 -18.03 3.82
N ASN A 177 -6.39 -17.20 4.81
CA ASN A 177 -7.01 -17.20 6.13
C ASN A 177 -7.46 -15.82 6.55
N SER A 178 -8.48 -15.81 7.39
CA SER A 178 -8.98 -14.62 8.08
C SER A 178 -8.67 -14.74 9.57
N LEU A 179 -8.07 -13.69 10.14
CA LEU A 179 -7.65 -13.63 11.54
C LEU A 179 -8.70 -12.91 12.39
N TRP A 180 -9.18 -13.56 13.46
CA TRP A 180 -10.28 -13.04 14.28
C TRP A 180 -9.93 -12.88 15.75
N LEU A 181 -10.40 -11.77 16.35
CA LEU A 181 -10.38 -11.59 17.80
C LEU A 181 -11.65 -12.16 18.45
N ASP A 182 -11.46 -13.16 19.31
CA ASP A 182 -12.53 -13.80 20.04
C ASP A 182 -12.98 -13.02 21.28
N ALA A 183 -14.20 -13.33 21.75
CA ALA A 183 -14.81 -12.60 22.86
C ALA A 183 -14.07 -12.79 24.20
N ASP A 184 -13.36 -13.91 24.36
CA ASP A 184 -12.50 -14.23 25.51
C ASP A 184 -11.05 -13.73 25.34
N GLY A 185 -10.75 -13.04 24.23
CA GLY A 185 -9.45 -12.45 23.96
C GLY A 185 -8.42 -13.41 23.37
N THR A 186 -8.86 -14.56 22.82
CA THR A 186 -8.03 -15.43 21.97
C THR A 186 -8.12 -15.05 20.50
N LEU A 187 -7.38 -15.77 19.65
CA LEU A 187 -7.46 -15.67 18.19
C LEU A 187 -8.05 -16.93 17.58
N SER A 188 -8.91 -16.76 16.59
CA SER A 188 -9.38 -17.82 15.71
C SER A 188 -9.02 -17.51 14.26
N TYR A 189 -8.66 -18.54 13.52
CA TYR A 189 -8.22 -18.48 12.13
C TYR A 189 -9.21 -19.29 11.31
N TYR A 190 -9.77 -18.65 10.30
CA TYR A 190 -10.78 -19.26 9.45
C TYR A 190 -10.30 -19.25 8.02
N ASN A 191 -10.30 -20.44 7.41
CA ASN A 191 -9.98 -20.62 6.01
C ASN A 191 -10.95 -19.79 5.17
N TYR A 192 -10.41 -18.83 4.44
CA TYR A 192 -11.19 -17.88 3.65
C TYR A 192 -12.01 -18.57 2.55
N PRO A 193 -11.47 -19.54 1.78
CA PRO A 193 -12.26 -20.27 0.79
C PRO A 193 -13.52 -20.92 1.33
N THR A 194 -13.46 -21.52 2.51
CA THR A 194 -14.57 -22.33 3.04
C THR A 194 -15.37 -21.65 4.15
N GLY A 195 -14.83 -20.60 4.75
CA GLY A 195 -15.34 -19.97 5.97
C GLY A 195 -15.30 -20.88 7.19
N THR A 196 -14.54 -21.98 7.16
CA THR A 196 -14.47 -22.95 8.26
C THR A 196 -13.31 -22.65 9.19
N LEU A 197 -13.47 -23.01 10.47
CA LEU A 197 -12.42 -22.86 11.47
C LEU A 197 -11.22 -23.75 11.12
N GLU A 198 -10.06 -23.13 10.94
CA GLU A 198 -8.79 -23.81 10.72
C GLU A 198 -8.03 -24.00 12.04
N PHE A 199 -7.93 -22.94 12.83
CA PHE A 199 -7.25 -22.96 14.12
C PHE A 199 -7.95 -22.08 15.15
N ASP A 200 -8.01 -22.56 16.40
CA ASP A 200 -8.61 -21.87 17.54
C ASP A 200 -7.56 -21.83 18.66
N SER A 201 -6.88 -20.68 18.78
CA SER A 201 -5.84 -20.48 19.79
C SER A 201 -6.47 -20.47 21.18
N LYS A 202 -5.74 -21.01 22.16
CA LYS A 202 -6.13 -20.96 23.58
C LYS A 202 -5.34 -19.94 24.38
N LYS A 203 -4.54 -19.12 23.71
CA LYS A 203 -3.67 -18.14 24.36
C LYS A 203 -4.27 -16.74 24.27
N THR A 204 -4.16 -16.03 25.38
CA THR A 204 -4.56 -14.63 25.53
C THR A 204 -3.37 -13.73 25.84
N SER A 205 -2.14 -14.28 25.85
CA SER A 205 -0.92 -13.55 26.18
C SER A 205 0.25 -13.94 25.28
N LEU A 206 1.09 -12.95 24.98
CA LEU A 206 2.30 -13.11 24.20
C LEU A 206 3.38 -13.78 25.04
N THR A 207 4.10 -14.75 24.46
CA THR A 207 5.15 -15.49 25.17
C THR A 207 6.52 -15.18 24.56
N GLY A 208 7.46 -14.73 25.39
CA GLY A 208 8.80 -14.30 24.96
C GLY A 208 8.83 -12.88 24.38
N GLY A 209 9.99 -12.50 23.85
CA GLY A 209 10.22 -11.17 23.25
C GLY A 209 10.78 -10.13 24.22
N ALA A 210 10.71 -8.86 23.81
CA ALA A 210 11.27 -7.73 24.56
C ALA A 210 10.54 -7.48 25.90
N ALA A 211 11.17 -6.67 26.76
CA ALA A 211 10.54 -6.20 27.99
C ALA A 211 9.23 -5.45 27.67
N GLY A 212 8.15 -5.73 28.40
CA GLY A 212 6.83 -5.16 28.13
C GLY A 212 6.02 -5.89 27.06
N TRP A 213 6.59 -6.93 26.43
CA TRP A 213 5.89 -7.81 25.49
C TRP A 213 5.72 -9.23 26.03
N ASN A 214 6.75 -9.80 26.64
CA ASN A 214 6.63 -11.10 27.29
C ASN A 214 5.58 -11.07 28.42
N GLY A 215 4.55 -11.90 28.31
CA GLY A 215 3.42 -11.99 29.24
C GLY A 215 2.37 -10.90 29.08
N ALA A 216 2.51 -9.98 28.13
CA ALA A 216 1.48 -8.98 27.84
C ALA A 216 0.22 -9.67 27.30
N SER A 217 -0.96 -9.12 27.60
CA SER A 217 -2.20 -9.64 27.01
C SER A 217 -2.30 -9.26 25.54
N LEU A 218 -2.83 -10.16 24.72
CA LEU A 218 -3.12 -9.90 23.31
C LEU A 218 -4.05 -8.69 23.17
N ALA A 219 -5.13 -8.64 23.96
CA ALA A 219 -6.06 -7.51 23.96
C ALA A 219 -5.37 -6.16 24.28
N GLY A 220 -4.28 -6.17 25.06
CA GLY A 220 -3.48 -4.97 25.34
C GLY A 220 -2.49 -4.58 24.24
N LYS A 221 -2.25 -5.46 23.26
CA LYS A 221 -1.30 -5.25 22.15
C LYS A 221 -1.94 -5.30 20.77
N VAL A 222 -3.21 -5.69 20.65
CA VAL A 222 -3.92 -5.78 19.36
C VAL A 222 -3.92 -4.44 18.61
N GLY A 223 -3.96 -3.31 19.33
CA GLY A 223 -3.81 -1.97 18.76
C GLY A 223 -2.45 -1.66 18.16
N ASN A 224 -1.46 -2.56 18.30
CA ASN A 224 -0.18 -2.48 17.61
C ASN A 224 -0.13 -3.38 16.37
N LEU A 225 -1.10 -4.27 16.15
CA LEU A 225 -1.11 -5.20 15.01
C LEU A 225 -1.19 -4.41 13.70
N ILE A 226 -0.33 -4.75 12.75
CA ILE A 226 -0.24 -4.13 11.43
C ILE A 226 -0.46 -5.13 10.29
N GLY A 227 -0.29 -6.43 10.56
CA GLY A 227 -0.67 -7.46 9.59
C GLY A 227 -0.45 -8.89 10.06
N TYR A 228 -0.79 -9.83 9.19
CA TYR A 228 -0.72 -11.27 9.39
C TYR A 228 -0.32 -11.98 8.08
N GLU A 229 0.70 -12.85 8.11
CA GLU A 229 1.11 -13.62 6.92
C GLU A 229 1.92 -14.86 7.30
N GLU A 230 1.77 -15.98 6.58
CA GLU A 230 2.43 -17.29 6.82
C GLU A 230 2.44 -17.71 8.30
N GLY A 231 1.30 -17.56 8.97
CA GLY A 231 1.17 -17.89 10.39
C GLY A 231 1.96 -16.95 11.32
N GLN A 232 2.37 -15.77 10.86
CA GLN A 232 3.06 -14.74 11.64
C GLN A 232 2.19 -13.50 11.83
N LEU A 233 2.28 -12.90 13.01
CA LEU A 233 1.58 -11.70 13.44
C LEU A 233 2.60 -10.58 13.63
N TYR A 234 2.34 -9.44 13.00
CA TYR A 234 3.27 -8.31 12.97
C TYR A 234 2.73 -7.16 13.80
N PHE A 235 3.45 -6.77 14.85
CA PHE A 235 3.07 -5.68 15.74
C PHE A 235 4.07 -4.54 15.69
N LEU A 236 3.61 -3.33 15.36
CA LEU A 236 4.45 -2.13 15.31
C LEU A 236 4.46 -1.38 16.65
N GLU A 237 5.61 -1.34 17.30
CA GLU A 237 5.91 -0.48 18.45
C GLU A 237 6.68 0.78 18.00
N GLY A 238 6.15 1.94 18.36
CA GLY A 238 6.77 3.22 18.00
C GLY A 238 6.80 3.44 16.49
N ALA A 239 7.95 3.86 15.97
CA ALA A 239 8.13 4.26 14.57
C ALA A 239 8.47 3.09 13.64
N ASN A 240 9.37 2.20 14.06
CA ASN A 240 10.01 1.19 13.20
C ASN A 240 10.26 -0.16 13.89
N THR A 241 9.88 -0.34 15.15
CA THR A 241 10.12 -1.61 15.85
C THR A 241 8.97 -2.57 15.54
N VAL A 242 9.23 -3.60 14.74
CA VAL A 242 8.25 -4.64 14.44
C VAL A 242 8.54 -5.87 15.29
N HIS A 243 7.59 -6.24 16.15
CA HIS A 243 7.63 -7.50 16.88
C HIS A 243 6.84 -8.56 16.12
N VAL A 244 7.47 -9.70 15.89
CA VAL A 244 6.88 -10.82 15.16
C VAL A 244 6.60 -11.96 16.12
N TYR A 245 5.36 -12.39 16.13
CA TYR A 245 4.88 -13.54 16.90
C TYR A 245 4.24 -14.53 15.94
N ASN A 246 4.29 -15.83 16.23
CA ASN A 246 3.52 -16.78 15.45
C ASN A 246 2.02 -16.71 15.78
N TYR A 247 1.22 -17.44 15.01
CA TYR A 247 -0.24 -17.52 15.11
C TYR A 247 -0.74 -17.96 16.50
N ASP A 248 0.11 -18.59 17.31
CA ASP A 248 -0.19 -18.99 18.69
C ASP A 248 0.62 -18.17 19.71
N LEU A 249 0.84 -16.88 19.41
CA LEU A 249 1.40 -15.83 20.27
C LEU A 249 2.80 -16.12 20.84
N GLY A 250 3.56 -17.01 20.21
CA GLY A 250 4.96 -17.30 20.55
C GLY A 250 5.90 -16.35 19.83
N TYR A 251 6.84 -15.75 20.56
CA TYR A 251 7.82 -14.83 19.99
C TYR A 251 8.68 -15.49 18.92
N VAL A 252 8.84 -14.80 17.79
CA VAL A 252 9.72 -15.22 16.69
C VAL A 252 10.92 -14.30 16.62
N ARG A 253 10.71 -12.99 16.44
CA ARG A 253 11.80 -12.01 16.32
C ARG A 253 11.33 -10.57 16.55
N THR A 254 12.28 -9.65 16.59
CA THR A 254 12.03 -8.20 16.57
C THR A 254 12.93 -7.58 15.51
N ASP A 255 12.34 -6.79 14.63
CA ASP A 255 13.04 -6.06 13.57
C ASP A 255 13.04 -4.56 13.85
N GLN A 256 14.19 -3.92 13.60
CA GLN A 256 14.27 -2.46 13.49
C GLN A 256 14.10 -2.10 12.02
N PHE A 257 12.86 -2.01 11.59
CA PHE A 257 12.49 -1.89 10.19
C PHE A 257 13.04 -0.60 9.56
N SER A 258 13.52 -0.71 8.32
CA SER A 258 13.86 0.42 7.48
C SER A 258 13.45 0.14 6.04
N PHE A 259 12.73 1.07 5.45
CA PHE A 259 12.49 1.06 4.01
C PHE A 259 13.80 1.31 3.24
N ASN A 260 13.88 0.71 2.05
CA ASN A 260 14.73 1.15 0.95
C ASN A 260 13.84 1.70 -0.19
N GLY A 261 14.45 2.04 -1.33
CA GLY A 261 13.70 2.40 -2.54
C GLY A 261 12.94 3.72 -2.38
N ASP A 262 11.72 3.77 -2.91
CA ASP A 262 10.88 4.97 -2.94
C ASP A 262 10.50 5.49 -1.53
N LEU A 263 10.43 4.60 -0.54
CA LEU A 263 10.10 4.94 0.83
C LEU A 263 11.34 5.10 1.74
N ALA A 264 12.55 5.06 1.18
CA ALA A 264 13.78 5.20 1.95
C ALA A 264 13.78 6.50 2.78
N GLY A 265 14.06 6.37 4.08
CA GLY A 265 14.09 7.49 5.03
C GLY A 265 12.75 7.81 5.71
N HIS A 266 11.64 7.22 5.27
CA HIS A 266 10.38 7.24 6.00
C HIS A 266 10.33 6.13 7.07
N SER A 267 9.55 6.35 8.13
CA SER A 267 9.26 5.29 9.09
C SER A 267 8.06 4.44 8.66
N LEU A 268 7.99 3.18 9.11
CA LEU A 268 6.83 2.31 8.87
C LEU A 268 5.56 2.93 9.48
N ALA A 269 5.68 3.53 10.66
CA ALA A 269 4.59 4.28 11.29
C ALA A 269 4.10 5.44 10.42
N ASP A 270 4.97 6.19 9.76
CA ASP A 270 4.53 7.32 8.92
C ASP A 270 3.74 6.84 7.71
N VAL A 271 4.10 5.70 7.12
CA VAL A 271 3.36 5.12 5.99
C VAL A 271 2.01 4.56 6.45
N ILE A 272 1.99 3.80 7.56
CA ILE A 272 0.76 3.24 8.14
C ILE A 272 -0.20 4.33 8.61
N ASP A 273 0.31 5.38 9.26
CA ASP A 273 -0.49 6.47 9.78
C ASP A 273 -0.89 7.49 8.67
N GLY A 274 -0.59 7.22 7.40
CA GLY A 274 -0.97 8.06 6.26
C GLY A 274 -0.27 9.42 6.18
N LYS A 275 0.95 9.52 6.73
CA LYS A 275 1.75 10.76 6.75
C LYS A 275 2.68 10.90 5.55
N VAL A 276 2.85 9.84 4.75
CA VAL A 276 3.62 9.89 3.51
C VAL A 276 2.68 10.17 2.35
N GLN A 277 2.80 11.35 1.75
CA GLN A 277 1.92 11.78 0.67
C GLN A 277 2.04 10.83 -0.53
N GLY A 278 0.89 10.37 -1.03
CA GLY A 278 0.83 9.50 -2.20
C GLY A 278 1.04 8.02 -1.91
N TYR A 279 1.24 7.62 -0.65
CA TYR A 279 1.41 6.22 -0.28
C TYR A 279 0.38 5.81 0.75
N THR A 280 -0.23 4.65 0.54
CA THR A 280 -1.21 4.06 1.45
C THR A 280 -0.81 2.63 1.77
N TYR A 281 -0.53 2.34 3.04
CA TYR A 281 -0.37 0.95 3.49
C TYR A 281 -1.69 0.19 3.33
N ILE A 282 -1.64 -1.01 2.77
CA ILE A 282 -2.82 -1.86 2.58
C ILE A 282 -2.72 -3.21 3.27
N GLY A 283 -1.56 -3.57 3.79
CA GLY A 283 -1.42 -4.84 4.50
C GLY A 283 -0.02 -5.39 4.53
N TRP A 284 0.07 -6.63 4.98
CA TRP A 284 1.32 -7.38 5.06
C TRP A 284 1.20 -8.70 4.31
N ASP A 285 1.99 -8.86 3.27
CA ASP A 285 2.17 -10.12 2.54
C ASP A 285 3.68 -10.24 2.42
N LEU A 286 4.31 -11.09 3.24
CA LEU A 286 5.75 -11.29 3.32
C LEU A 286 6.50 -9.96 3.29
N GLY A 287 5.97 -8.96 4.01
CA GLY A 287 6.43 -7.59 3.90
C GLY A 287 5.29 -6.56 3.82
N PRO A 288 5.57 -5.29 4.14
CA PRO A 288 4.61 -4.21 3.93
C PRO A 288 4.19 -4.10 2.45
N VAL A 289 2.89 -4.05 2.20
CA VAL A 289 2.31 -3.74 0.89
C VAL A 289 1.74 -2.32 0.91
N VAL A 290 2.13 -1.52 -0.07
CA VAL A 290 1.79 -0.10 -0.16
C VAL A 290 1.30 0.23 -1.57
N ILE A 291 0.19 0.96 -1.64
CA ILE A 291 -0.31 1.55 -2.88
C ILE A 291 0.25 2.97 -3.00
N GLY A 292 1.13 3.16 -3.98
CA GLY A 292 1.61 4.45 -4.44
C GLY A 292 0.64 5.08 -5.43
N VAL A 293 -0.24 5.98 -4.96
CA VAL A 293 -0.92 6.93 -5.82
C VAL A 293 0.03 8.10 -6.03
N SER A 294 0.69 8.16 -7.19
CA SER A 294 1.51 9.34 -7.50
C SER A 294 0.64 10.58 -7.27
N SER A 295 1.15 11.51 -6.46
CA SER A 295 0.51 12.82 -6.37
C SER A 295 0.50 13.34 -7.79
N VAL A 296 -0.68 13.56 -8.35
CA VAL A 296 -0.86 14.35 -9.57
C VAL A 296 0.10 15.53 -9.44
N PRO A 297 1.02 15.80 -10.39
CA PRO A 297 1.63 17.11 -10.42
C PRO A 297 0.46 18.08 -10.42
N GLU A 298 0.36 18.92 -9.38
CA GLU A 298 -0.66 19.97 -9.29
C GLU A 298 -0.90 20.48 -10.70
N ALA A 299 -2.14 20.37 -11.19
CA ALA A 299 -2.47 20.80 -12.54
C ALA A 299 -1.91 22.21 -12.68
N SER A 300 -0.81 22.32 -13.43
CA SER A 300 -0.09 23.58 -13.51
C SER A 300 -1.12 24.63 -13.90
N THR A 301 -1.13 25.74 -13.16
CA THR A 301 -2.02 26.89 -13.30
C THR A 301 -2.07 27.49 -14.72
N MET A 302 -1.34 26.90 -15.67
CA MET A 302 -1.40 27.08 -17.12
C MET A 302 -2.73 26.65 -17.76
N ALA A 303 -3.52 25.75 -17.14
CA ALA A 303 -4.81 25.33 -17.70
C ALA A 303 -5.95 26.35 -17.51
N LEU A 304 -5.79 27.35 -16.63
CA LEU A 304 -6.79 28.42 -16.45
C LEU A 304 -6.60 29.63 -17.39
N TRP A 305 -5.47 29.72 -18.11
CA TRP A 305 -5.23 30.82 -19.06
C TRP A 305 -5.62 30.51 -20.51
N LEU A 306 -5.93 29.26 -20.85
CA LEU A 306 -6.24 28.86 -22.22
C LEU A 306 -7.74 28.74 -22.54
N ILE A 307 -8.62 29.01 -21.57
CA ILE A 307 -10.09 29.04 -21.79
C ILE A 307 -10.66 30.49 -21.75
N GLY A 308 -9.85 31.49 -21.35
CA GLY A 308 -10.30 32.89 -21.18
C GLY A 308 -9.85 33.92 -22.22
N GLY A 309 -9.12 33.54 -23.29
CA GLY A 309 -8.40 34.49 -24.15
C GLY A 309 -8.64 34.34 -25.65
N GLY A 310 -9.84 33.93 -26.06
CA GLY A 310 -10.15 33.59 -27.45
C GLY A 310 -11.32 34.36 -28.05
N LEU A 311 -11.37 35.69 -27.95
CA LEU A 311 -12.23 36.49 -28.83
C LEU A 311 -11.61 37.85 -29.16
N VAL A 312 -11.48 38.09 -30.47
CA VAL A 312 -11.25 39.37 -31.16
C VAL A 312 -9.81 39.89 -31.22
N ALA A 313 -9.12 39.60 -32.32
CA ALA A 313 -8.55 40.64 -33.20
C ALA A 313 -7.87 40.02 -34.44
N ALA A 314 -8.68 39.59 -35.41
CA ALA A 314 -8.20 39.56 -36.80
C ALA A 314 -8.20 41.01 -37.34
N ARG A 315 -7.04 41.66 -37.38
CA ARG A 315 -6.83 42.77 -38.33
C ARG A 315 -5.38 42.82 -38.81
N VAL A 316 -5.21 42.19 -39.97
CA VAL A 316 -4.22 42.41 -41.02
C VAL A 316 -3.38 43.68 -40.84
N ARG A 317 -2.07 43.51 -40.61
CA ARG A 317 -1.06 44.55 -40.79
C ARG A 317 -0.35 44.29 -42.12
N GLY A 318 -0.69 45.08 -43.14
CA GLY A 318 0.00 45.08 -44.43
C GLY A 318 1.44 45.57 -44.27
N LYS A 319 2.38 44.80 -44.82
CA LYS A 319 3.78 45.20 -45.03
C LYS A 319 3.85 46.36 -46.01
N ARG A 320 4.63 47.39 -45.68
CA ARG A 320 5.66 47.99 -46.57
C ARG A 320 6.43 49.09 -45.83
N GLN A 321 7.69 48.79 -45.52
CA GLN A 321 8.75 49.79 -45.58
C GLN A 321 9.67 49.33 -46.71
N GLU A 322 9.86 50.17 -47.71
CA GLU A 322 11.14 50.28 -48.41
C GLU A 322 11.24 51.68 -49.01
N HIS A 323 12.28 52.39 -48.56
CA HIS A 323 12.78 53.66 -49.07
C HIS A 323 13.30 53.51 -50.50
N LYS A 324 13.06 54.51 -51.35
CA LYS A 324 14.09 55.09 -52.24
C LYS A 324 13.89 56.60 -52.36
N GLN A 325 15.01 57.31 -52.24
CA GLN A 325 15.20 58.76 -52.35
C GLN A 325 15.22 59.23 -53.82
N ALA A 326 15.09 60.56 -53.96
CA ALA A 326 15.21 61.43 -55.14
C ALA A 326 13.94 61.60 -55.98
#